data_AF-A0AAD8YU30-F1
#
_entry.id   AF-A0AAD8YU30-F1
#
_cell.length_a   1.000
_cell.length_b   1.000
_cell.length_c   1.000
_cell.angle_alpha   90.00
_cell.angle_beta   90.00
_cell.angle_gamma   90.00
#
_symmetry.space_group_name_H-M   'P 1'
#
loop_
_entity.id
_entity.type
_entity.pdbx_description
1 polymer ?
#
loop_
_entity_poly.entity_id
_entity_poly.type
_entity_poly.pdbx_seq_one_letter_code
_entity_poly.pdbx_strand_id
1 'polypeptide(L)'
;MVKADSRTTRRECWRIYLMAVGTLVSINTISNVLHCNGLRSRRARKVPLLSKRHVKACLKFAHDHLVDSEADWFKVLWSEETKIEVFGANHTRGVWREDGTAYDPKNTIPTVKHGAGNNMLWGCSSAKGPGHLVRIHGKMDRTAYLAILSKNLRSSIMDLKMGYHFIFQQDNVPKHTAKKTKAWFKREKISVAVA
;
A
#
# COMPACT_ATOMS: atom_id res chain seq x y z
N MET A 1 -30.10 -4.11 -7.13
CA MET A 1 -29.67 -2.69 -7.29
C MET A 1 -28.28 -2.48 -6.68
N VAL A 2 -28.13 -2.36 -5.37
CA VAL A 2 -26.80 -2.13 -4.75
C VAL A 2 -25.92 -3.39 -4.70
N LYS A 3 -26.49 -4.58 -4.92
CA LYS A 3 -25.72 -5.83 -5.10
C LYS A 3 -24.90 -5.86 -6.41
N ALA A 4 -25.31 -5.10 -7.44
CA ALA A 4 -24.62 -5.03 -8.73
C ALA A 4 -23.45 -4.02 -8.68
N ASP A 5 -23.66 -2.87 -8.04
CA ASP A 5 -22.59 -1.93 -7.67
C ASP A 5 -22.77 -1.49 -6.21
N SER A 6 -21.90 -1.98 -5.33
CA SER A 6 -21.97 -1.65 -3.90
C SER A 6 -21.62 -0.19 -3.59
N ARG A 7 -21.15 0.57 -4.59
CA ARG A 7 -20.78 1.99 -4.48
C ARG A 7 -21.92 2.95 -4.82
N THR A 8 -23.07 2.44 -5.28
CA THR A 8 -24.23 3.26 -5.58
C THR A 8 -24.78 3.90 -4.31
N THR A 9 -24.88 5.23 -4.31
CA THR A 9 -25.45 6.00 -3.20
C THR A 9 -26.97 5.90 -3.19
N ARG A 10 -27.61 6.16 -2.05
CA ARG A 10 -29.08 6.16 -1.95
C ARG A 10 -29.74 7.15 -2.91
N ARG A 11 -29.09 8.30 -3.13
CA ARG A 11 -29.55 9.33 -4.08
C ARG A 11 -29.40 8.87 -5.53
N GLU A 12 -28.32 8.19 -5.86
CA GLU A 12 -28.16 7.57 -7.18
C GLU A 12 -29.19 6.46 -7.40
N CYS A 13 -29.45 5.60 -6.41
CA CYS A 13 -30.52 4.59 -6.49
C CYS A 13 -31.88 5.23 -6.76
N TRP A 14 -32.21 6.31 -6.03
CA TRP A 14 -33.46 7.04 -6.22
C TRP A 14 -33.56 7.68 -7.62
N ARG A 15 -32.51 8.38 -8.04
CA ARG A 15 -32.46 9.09 -9.33
C ARG A 15 -32.44 8.16 -10.54
N ILE A 16 -31.65 7.08 -10.50
CA ILE A 16 -31.41 6.22 -11.67
C ILE A 16 -32.55 5.24 -11.88
N TYR A 17 -33.12 4.68 -10.82
CA TYR A 17 -34.01 3.52 -10.94
C TYR A 17 -35.45 3.79 -10.55
N LEU A 18 -35.71 4.72 -9.63
CA LEU A 18 -37.06 4.91 -9.08
C LEU A 18 -37.82 6.03 -9.81
N MET A 19 -37.11 7.10 -10.20
CA MET A 19 -37.64 8.08 -11.16
C MET A 19 -37.93 7.46 -12.52
N ALA A 20 -37.07 6.57 -13.02
CA ALA A 20 -37.23 5.92 -14.32
C ALA A 20 -38.46 4.98 -14.39
N VAL A 21 -38.91 4.46 -13.24
CA VAL A 21 -40.05 3.53 -13.12
C VAL A 21 -41.28 4.27 -12.54
N GLY A 22 -41.25 5.61 -12.47
CA GLY A 22 -42.40 6.43 -12.02
C GLY A 22 -42.79 6.24 -10.55
N THR A 23 -41.92 5.65 -9.73
CA THR A 23 -42.24 5.30 -8.33
C THR A 23 -41.62 6.31 -7.35
N LEU A 24 -42.47 7.03 -6.62
CA LEU A 24 -42.08 7.97 -5.56
C LEU A 24 -41.88 7.23 -4.23
N VAL A 25 -40.69 6.68 -4.02
CA VAL A 25 -40.28 6.11 -2.72
C VAL A 25 -39.30 7.03 -2.00
N SER A 26 -39.44 7.09 -0.68
CA SER A 26 -38.54 7.87 0.18
C SER A 26 -37.16 7.21 0.31
N ILE A 27 -36.12 8.01 0.54
CA ILE A 27 -34.75 7.54 0.81
C ILE A 27 -34.69 6.60 2.03
N ASN A 28 -35.57 6.81 3.02
CA ASN A 28 -35.67 5.97 4.19
C ASN A 28 -36.19 4.57 3.84
N THR A 29 -37.17 4.47 2.94
CA THR A 29 -37.68 3.19 2.44
C THR A 29 -36.56 2.38 1.78
N ILE A 30 -35.73 3.04 0.95
CA ILE A 30 -34.55 2.41 0.33
C ILE A 30 -33.57 1.91 1.41
N SER A 31 -33.33 2.71 2.47
CA SER A 31 -32.42 2.33 3.55
C SER A 31 -32.94 1.14 4.35
N ASN A 32 -34.23 1.11 4.65
CA ASN A 32 -34.87 0.03 5.39
C ASN A 32 -34.83 -1.28 4.60
N VAL A 33 -35.15 -1.25 3.30
CA VAL A 33 -35.05 -2.44 2.44
C VAL A 33 -33.61 -2.97 2.38
N LEU A 34 -32.62 -2.08 2.27
CA LEU A 34 -31.21 -2.49 2.28
C LEU A 34 -30.82 -3.14 3.62
N HIS A 35 -31.25 -2.57 4.74
CA HIS A 35 -31.02 -3.14 6.07
C HIS A 35 -31.71 -4.50 6.26
N CYS A 36 -32.95 -4.67 5.81
CA CYS A 36 -33.66 -5.94 5.84
C CYS A 36 -32.95 -7.02 5.01
N ASN A 37 -32.16 -6.62 4.00
CA ASN A 37 -31.33 -7.51 3.19
C ASN A 37 -29.90 -7.68 3.74
N GLY A 38 -29.63 -7.26 4.99
CA GLY A 38 -28.31 -7.40 5.63
C GLY A 38 -27.23 -6.43 5.13
N LEU A 39 -27.57 -5.47 4.27
CA LEU A 39 -26.62 -4.51 3.72
C LEU A 39 -26.54 -3.27 4.59
N ARG A 40 -25.33 -2.90 5.03
CA ARG A 40 -25.09 -1.67 5.78
C ARG A 40 -24.12 -0.75 5.04
N SER A 41 -24.38 0.55 5.11
CA SER A 41 -23.45 1.55 4.60
C SER A 41 -22.22 1.63 5.50
N ARG A 42 -21.04 1.42 4.90
CA ARG A 42 -19.73 1.43 5.58
C ARG A 42 -18.72 2.18 4.72
N ARG A 43 -17.65 2.68 5.35
CA ARG A 43 -16.52 3.23 4.62
C ARG A 43 -15.82 2.12 3.82
N ALA A 44 -15.63 2.33 2.52
CA ALA A 44 -14.88 1.38 1.71
C ALA A 44 -13.42 1.35 2.16
N ARG A 45 -12.82 0.15 2.21
CA ARG A 45 -11.39 0.03 2.49
C ARG A 45 -10.62 0.42 1.24
N LYS A 46 -9.57 1.21 1.41
CA LYS A 46 -8.61 1.53 0.35
C LYS A 46 -7.57 0.42 0.34
N VAL A 47 -7.49 -0.36 -0.75
CA VAL A 47 -6.54 -1.47 -0.87
C VAL A 47 -5.84 -1.42 -2.22
N PRO A 48 -4.56 -1.84 -2.29
CA PRO A 48 -3.91 -2.07 -3.57
C PRO A 48 -4.60 -3.22 -4.29
N LEU A 49 -4.80 -3.07 -5.60
CA LEU A 49 -5.27 -4.18 -6.43
C LEU A 49 -4.11 -5.16 -6.63
N LEU A 50 -4.23 -6.35 -6.05
CA LEU A 50 -3.23 -7.41 -6.15
C LEU A 50 -3.63 -8.41 -7.23
N SER A 51 -2.66 -8.80 -8.05
CA SER A 51 -2.82 -9.93 -8.96
C SER A 51 -2.80 -11.26 -8.17
N LYS A 52 -3.37 -12.33 -8.73
CA LYS A 52 -3.27 -13.69 -8.13
C LYS A 52 -1.81 -14.08 -7.87
N ARG A 53 -0.89 -13.67 -8.76
CA ARG A 53 0.56 -13.87 -8.60
C ARG A 53 1.10 -13.16 -7.36
N HIS A 54 0.73 -11.89 -7.14
CA HIS A 54 1.15 -11.14 -5.96
C HIS A 54 0.59 -11.76 -4.67
N VAL A 55 -0.68 -12.17 -4.66
CA VAL A 55 -1.28 -12.84 -3.49
C VAL A 55 -0.51 -14.12 -3.14
N LYS A 56 -0.20 -14.97 -4.14
CA LYS A 56 0.60 -16.19 -3.92
C LYS A 56 2.01 -15.87 -3.40
N ALA A 57 2.66 -14.84 -3.93
CA ALA A 57 3.98 -14.42 -3.48
C ALA A 57 3.96 -13.91 -2.03
N CYS A 58 2.99 -13.06 -1.67
CA CYS A 58 2.83 -12.57 -0.30
C CYS A 58 2.52 -13.70 0.68
N LEU A 59 1.66 -14.66 0.31
CA LEU A 59 1.38 -15.83 1.15
C LEU A 59 2.62 -16.70 1.36
N LYS A 60 3.39 -16.94 0.29
CA LYS A 60 4.65 -17.68 0.41
C LYS A 60 5.63 -16.96 1.32
N PHE A 61 5.82 -15.65 1.13
CA PHE A 61 6.69 -14.84 1.99
C PHE A 61 6.27 -14.94 3.46
N ALA A 62 4.97 -14.79 3.75
CA ALA A 62 4.45 -14.92 5.10
C ALA A 62 4.74 -16.30 5.69
N HIS A 63 4.49 -17.38 4.95
CA HIS A 63 4.79 -18.74 5.37
C HIS A 63 6.28 -18.97 5.63
N ASP A 64 7.14 -18.51 4.72
CA ASP A 64 8.59 -18.69 4.81
C ASP A 64 9.18 -18.01 6.08
N HIS A 65 8.55 -16.93 6.56
CA HIS A 65 9.00 -16.15 7.73
C HIS A 65 8.13 -16.38 8.98
N LEU A 66 7.25 -17.39 9.01
CA LEU A 66 6.41 -17.71 10.18
C LEU A 66 7.22 -18.12 11.41
N VAL A 67 8.39 -18.72 11.18
CA VAL A 67 9.28 -19.26 12.21
C VAL A 67 10.39 -18.28 12.60
N ASP A 68 10.45 -17.12 11.94
CA ASP A 68 11.49 -16.14 12.19
C ASP A 68 11.35 -15.57 13.61
N SER A 69 12.47 -15.56 14.32
CA SER A 69 12.51 -15.05 15.68
C SER A 69 12.48 -13.52 15.69
N GLU A 70 12.16 -12.92 16.82
CA GLU A 70 12.31 -11.48 17.02
C GLU A 70 13.73 -11.02 16.70
N ALA A 71 14.74 -11.79 17.09
CA ALA A 71 16.15 -11.49 16.81
C ALA A 71 16.47 -11.43 15.31
N ASP A 72 15.74 -12.17 14.47
CA ASP A 72 15.90 -12.12 13.01
C ASP A 72 15.33 -10.83 12.44
N TRP A 73 14.16 -10.39 12.92
CA TRP A 73 13.56 -9.12 12.54
C TRP A 73 14.39 -7.91 13.01
N PHE A 74 15.08 -8.00 14.14
CA PHE A 74 15.99 -6.94 14.62
C PHE A 74 17.23 -6.72 13.73
N LYS A 75 17.54 -7.67 12.84
CA LYS A 75 18.62 -7.54 11.85
C LYS A 75 18.15 -6.84 10.58
N VAL A 76 16.84 -6.68 10.37
CA VAL A 76 16.30 -6.17 9.10
C VAL A 76 16.29 -4.64 9.11
N LEU A 77 16.84 -4.06 8.04
CA LEU A 77 16.70 -2.65 7.70
C LEU A 77 15.75 -2.55 6.50
N TRP A 78 14.52 -2.17 6.77
CA TRP A 78 13.50 -1.94 5.75
C TRP A 78 13.77 -0.62 5.04
N SER A 79 13.58 -0.59 3.73
CA SER A 79 13.66 0.64 2.93
C SER A 79 12.47 0.75 1.98
N GLU A 80 12.00 1.98 1.78
CA GLU A 80 10.91 2.26 0.85
C GLU A 80 11.05 3.66 0.26
N GLU A 81 10.52 3.86 -0.95
CA GLU A 81 10.23 5.18 -1.47
C GLU A 81 8.76 5.53 -1.31
N THR A 82 8.49 6.63 -0.63
CA THR A 82 7.14 7.15 -0.47
C THR A 82 6.94 8.45 -1.22
N LYS A 83 5.74 8.63 -1.77
CA LYS A 83 5.30 9.87 -2.39
C LYS A 83 4.34 10.54 -1.40
N ILE A 84 4.72 11.69 -0.87
CA ILE A 84 3.85 12.53 -0.06
C ILE A 84 3.18 13.53 -1.00
N GLU A 85 1.85 13.47 -1.03
CA GLU A 85 1.02 14.42 -1.79
C GLU A 85 0.67 15.59 -0.86
N VAL A 86 0.94 16.81 -1.30
CA VAL A 86 0.68 18.03 -0.52
C VAL A 86 -0.84 18.28 -0.42
N PHE A 87 -1.58 17.90 -1.46
CA PHE A 87 -3.03 17.96 -1.51
C PHE A 87 -3.59 16.54 -1.69
N GLY A 88 -3.78 15.83 -0.58
CA GLY A 88 -4.38 14.51 -0.59
C GLY A 88 -5.84 14.58 -1.04
N ALA A 89 -6.18 13.89 -2.13
CA ALA A 89 -7.56 13.81 -2.59
C ALA A 89 -8.35 12.91 -1.62
N ASN A 90 -8.98 13.53 -0.62
CA ASN A 90 -9.65 12.86 0.48
C ASN A 90 -11.08 12.43 0.12
N HIS A 91 -11.29 11.83 -1.05
CA HIS A 91 -12.58 11.26 -1.40
C HIS A 91 -12.74 9.90 -0.71
N THR A 92 -13.43 9.93 0.42
CA THR A 92 -13.91 8.73 1.10
C THR A 92 -15.29 8.40 0.55
N ARG A 93 -15.45 7.25 -0.12
CA ARG A 93 -16.76 6.78 -0.60
C ARG A 93 -17.32 5.71 0.34
N GLY A 94 -18.61 5.80 0.63
CA GLY A 94 -19.36 4.74 1.31
C GLY A 94 -19.68 3.60 0.34
N VAL A 95 -19.70 2.38 0.86
CA VAL A 95 -20.17 1.17 0.18
C VAL A 95 -21.23 0.48 1.03
N TRP A 96 -22.22 -0.12 0.40
CA TRP A 96 -23.18 -0.99 1.07
C TRP A 96 -22.67 -2.42 1.01
N ARG A 97 -22.44 -3.02 2.18
CA ARG A 97 -21.89 -4.38 2.26
C ARG A 97 -22.46 -5.15 3.45
N GLU A 98 -22.35 -6.46 3.35
CA GLU A 98 -22.60 -7.39 4.45
C GLU A 98 -21.40 -7.40 5.41
N ASP A 99 -21.63 -7.80 6.66
CA ASP A 99 -20.54 -7.96 7.62
C ASP A 99 -19.57 -9.07 7.17
N GLY A 100 -18.28 -8.94 7.49
CA GLY A 100 -17.22 -9.85 7.01
C GLY A 100 -16.71 -9.62 5.58
N THR A 101 -17.50 -9.00 4.69
CA THR A 101 -17.13 -8.79 3.26
C THR A 101 -16.25 -7.56 3.00
N ALA A 102 -15.50 -7.11 4.00
CA ALA A 102 -14.85 -5.80 3.98
C ALA A 102 -13.71 -5.65 2.96
N TYR A 103 -13.08 -6.77 2.59
CA TYR A 103 -11.94 -6.84 1.68
C TYR A 103 -12.31 -7.38 0.28
N ASP A 104 -13.58 -7.67 0.03
CA ASP A 104 -14.03 -8.07 -1.29
C ASP A 104 -13.69 -6.97 -2.32
N PRO A 105 -13.15 -7.30 -3.51
CA PRO A 105 -12.78 -6.31 -4.52
C PRO A 105 -13.92 -5.34 -4.91
N LYS A 106 -15.18 -5.80 -4.86
CA LYS A 106 -16.36 -4.95 -5.07
C LYS A 106 -16.56 -3.88 -3.99
N ASN A 107 -16.15 -4.16 -2.74
CA ASN A 107 -16.37 -3.32 -1.55
C ASN A 107 -15.17 -2.43 -1.19
N THR A 108 -14.13 -2.43 -2.02
CA THR A 108 -12.92 -1.65 -1.81
C THR A 108 -12.77 -0.56 -2.88
N ILE A 109 -11.96 0.45 -2.57
CA ILE A 109 -11.57 1.50 -3.53
C ILE A 109 -10.10 1.26 -3.87
N PRO A 110 -9.77 1.07 -5.17
CA PRO A 110 -8.39 1.04 -5.60
C PRO A 110 -7.70 2.36 -5.26
N THR A 111 -6.53 2.29 -4.65
CA THR A 111 -5.70 3.49 -4.45
C THR A 111 -4.93 3.80 -5.73
N VAL A 112 -5.32 4.86 -6.44
CA VAL A 112 -4.51 5.48 -7.49
C VAL A 112 -3.89 6.77 -6.94
N LYS A 113 -2.57 6.94 -7.08
CA LYS A 113 -1.82 8.10 -6.55
C LYS A 113 -1.62 9.17 -7.63
N HIS A 114 -2.63 10.01 -7.88
CA HIS A 114 -2.53 11.15 -8.80
C HIS A 114 -2.94 12.45 -8.11
N GLY A 115 -2.06 13.46 -8.11
CA GLY A 115 -2.26 14.75 -7.45
C GLY A 115 -1.15 15.76 -7.79
N ALA A 116 -1.47 17.05 -7.69
CA ALA A 116 -0.60 18.19 -8.02
C ALA A 116 0.38 18.51 -6.87
N GLY A 117 1.68 18.54 -7.21
CA GLY A 117 2.77 18.72 -6.24
C GLY A 117 3.07 17.43 -5.46
N ASN A 118 4.25 16.84 -5.68
CA ASN A 118 4.68 15.65 -4.95
C ASN A 118 6.10 15.79 -4.42
N ASN A 119 6.30 15.32 -3.19
CA ASN A 119 7.63 15.13 -2.61
C ASN A 119 7.86 13.63 -2.50
N MET A 120 8.79 13.12 -3.30
CA MET A 120 9.24 11.74 -3.20
C MET A 120 10.37 11.68 -2.17
N LEU A 121 10.28 10.74 -1.24
CA LEU A 121 11.27 10.51 -0.21
C LEU A 121 11.73 9.07 -0.29
N TRP A 122 13.02 8.83 -0.13
CA TRP A 122 13.54 7.52 0.24
C TRP A 122 13.76 7.51 1.75
N GLY A 123 13.36 6.45 2.42
CA GLY A 123 13.59 6.28 3.85
C GLY A 123 13.96 4.84 4.18
N CYS A 124 14.60 4.66 5.32
CA CYS A 124 14.80 3.35 5.90
C CYS A 124 14.48 3.33 7.40
N SER A 125 14.19 2.16 7.94
CA SER A 125 13.91 1.97 9.37
C SER A 125 14.25 0.55 9.80
N SER A 126 14.44 0.35 11.10
CA SER A 126 14.62 -0.96 11.72
C SER A 126 13.79 -1.05 13.01
N ALA A 127 13.82 -2.20 13.68
CA ALA A 127 13.22 -2.36 15.01
C ALA A 127 13.84 -1.40 16.05
N LYS A 128 15.05 -0.88 15.77
CA LYS A 128 15.77 0.09 16.60
C LYS A 128 15.39 1.54 16.34
N GLY A 129 14.54 1.80 15.34
CA GLY A 129 14.04 3.14 15.03
C GLY A 129 14.21 3.56 13.56
N PRO A 130 13.90 4.84 13.26
CA PRO A 130 14.04 5.39 11.92
C PRO A 130 15.51 5.60 11.54
N GLY A 131 15.87 5.22 10.32
CA GLY A 131 17.14 5.58 9.69
C GLY A 131 17.02 6.90 8.93
N HIS A 132 17.92 7.11 7.97
CA HIS A 132 17.92 8.34 7.18
C HIS A 132 16.67 8.47 6.30
N LEU A 133 16.21 9.72 6.15
CA LEU A 133 15.15 10.12 5.23
C LEU A 133 15.71 11.15 4.23
N VAL A 134 15.60 10.83 2.94
CA VAL A 134 16.25 11.58 1.86
C VAL A 134 15.20 12.04 0.86
N ARG A 135 15.16 13.35 0.61
CA ARG A 135 14.32 13.90 -0.45
C ARG A 135 14.89 13.53 -1.82
N ILE A 136 14.03 12.95 -2.65
CA ILE A 136 14.34 12.63 -4.04
C ILE A 136 13.86 13.80 -4.90
N HIS A 137 14.77 14.36 -5.69
CA HIS A 137 14.45 15.37 -6.68
C HIS A 137 14.13 14.71 -8.02
N GLY A 138 12.90 14.90 -8.50
CA GLY A 138 12.44 14.33 -9.78
C GLY A 138 12.21 12.82 -9.73
N LYS A 139 12.32 12.17 -10.89
CA LYS A 139 12.14 10.72 -11.01
C LYS A 139 13.44 10.01 -10.63
N MET A 140 13.39 9.14 -9.62
CA MET A 140 14.55 8.35 -9.24
C MET A 140 14.83 7.25 -10.28
N ASP A 141 16.02 7.30 -10.85
CA ASP A 141 16.58 6.22 -11.65
C ASP A 141 17.52 5.33 -10.81
N ARG A 142 18.10 4.30 -11.44
CA ARG A 142 19.05 3.39 -10.77
C ARG A 142 20.32 4.08 -10.26
N THR A 143 20.77 5.15 -10.92
CA THR A 143 22.01 5.84 -10.55
C THR A 143 21.77 6.72 -9.34
N ALA A 144 20.68 7.47 -9.34
CA ALA A 144 20.21 8.24 -8.19
C ALA A 144 19.94 7.32 -6.99
N TYR A 145 19.33 6.15 -7.21
CA TYR A 145 19.12 5.16 -6.16
C TYR A 145 20.44 4.72 -5.50
N LEU A 146 21.43 4.33 -6.31
CA LEU A 146 22.73 3.92 -5.81
C LEU A 146 23.48 5.06 -5.10
N ALA A 147 23.34 6.30 -5.57
CA ALA A 147 23.92 7.46 -4.90
C ALA A 147 23.29 7.71 -3.51
N ILE A 148 21.97 7.52 -3.39
CA ILE A 148 21.27 7.61 -2.11
C ILE A 148 21.76 6.50 -1.17
N LEU A 149 21.82 5.25 -1.63
CA LEU A 149 22.31 4.14 -0.81
C LEU A 149 23.77 4.36 -0.38
N SER A 150 24.65 4.74 -1.30
CA SER A 150 26.07 4.95 -0.97
C SER A 150 26.28 6.04 0.07
N LYS A 151 25.43 7.06 0.08
CA LYS A 151 25.54 8.18 1.02
C LYS A 151 24.86 7.90 2.37
N ASN A 152 23.77 7.12 2.40
CA ASN A 152 22.89 7.08 3.56
C ASN A 152 22.79 5.71 4.24
N LEU A 153 23.05 4.62 3.51
CA LEU A 153 22.82 3.26 4.04
C LEU A 153 23.74 2.96 5.23
N ARG A 154 25.04 3.16 5.05
CA ARG A 154 26.03 2.89 6.12
C ARG A 154 25.83 3.79 7.33
N SER A 155 25.55 5.08 7.12
CA SER A 155 25.26 6.02 8.21
C SER A 155 24.02 5.59 8.99
N SER A 156 22.94 5.21 8.30
CA SER A 156 21.73 4.71 8.96
C SER A 156 22.00 3.46 9.83
N ILE A 157 22.82 2.53 9.35
CA ILE A 157 23.20 1.32 10.08
C ILE A 157 24.02 1.66 11.34
N MET A 158 24.93 2.63 11.24
CA MET A 158 25.75 3.10 12.36
C MET A 158 24.91 3.81 13.41
N ASP A 159 24.05 4.73 12.99
CA ASP A 159 23.16 5.48 13.88
C ASP A 159 22.18 4.55 14.62
N LEU A 160 21.66 3.55 13.91
CA LEU A 160 20.78 2.51 14.48
C LEU A 160 21.55 1.42 15.25
N LYS A 161 22.88 1.44 15.27
CA LYS A 161 23.74 0.45 15.95
C LYS A 161 23.35 -0.99 15.58
N MET A 162 23.10 -1.27 14.30
CA MET A 162 22.63 -2.59 13.84
C MET A 162 23.76 -3.64 13.77
N GLY A 163 25.02 -3.20 13.77
CA GLY A 163 26.19 -4.08 13.61
C GLY A 163 26.38 -4.53 12.16
N TYR A 164 27.27 -5.50 11.96
CA TYR A 164 27.68 -5.95 10.62
C TYR A 164 26.74 -7.00 10.01
N HIS A 165 25.93 -7.68 10.82
CA HIS A 165 25.05 -8.79 10.39
C HIS A 165 23.61 -8.35 10.11
N PHE A 166 23.45 -7.20 9.43
CA PHE A 166 22.14 -6.71 9.03
C PHE A 166 21.70 -7.29 7.68
N ILE A 167 20.40 -7.29 7.44
CA ILE A 167 19.78 -7.64 6.17
C ILE A 167 19.10 -6.39 5.64
N PHE A 168 19.48 -5.96 4.44
CA PHE A 168 18.81 -4.86 3.76
C PHE A 168 17.58 -5.37 3.03
N GLN A 169 16.41 -4.81 3.32
CA GLN A 169 15.16 -5.19 2.67
C GLN A 169 14.68 -4.06 1.74
N GLN A 170 14.34 -4.43 0.50
CA GLN A 170 13.85 -3.53 -0.54
C GLN A 170 12.78 -4.24 -1.39
N ASP A 171 11.99 -3.47 -2.14
CA ASP A 171 11.00 -4.03 -3.07
C ASP A 171 11.64 -4.56 -4.38
N ASN A 172 10.83 -5.26 -5.17
CA ASN A 172 11.26 -5.88 -6.43
C ASN A 172 11.15 -4.96 -7.67
N VAL A 173 11.25 -3.63 -7.51
CA VAL A 173 11.11 -2.68 -8.64
C VAL A 173 12.34 -2.76 -9.56
N PRO A 174 12.20 -2.56 -10.89
CA PRO A 174 13.30 -2.77 -11.86
C PRO A 174 14.62 -2.05 -11.55
N LYS A 175 14.57 -0.90 -10.87
CA LYS A 175 15.77 -0.14 -10.47
C LYS A 175 16.56 -0.85 -9.35
N HIS A 176 15.87 -1.58 -8.48
CA HIS A 176 16.45 -2.36 -7.38
C HIS A 176 17.05 -3.68 -7.86
N THR A 177 16.45 -4.28 -8.89
CA THR A 177 16.90 -5.55 -9.47
C THR A 177 17.83 -5.41 -10.67
N ALA A 178 18.15 -4.18 -11.08
CA ALA A 178 19.08 -3.92 -12.17
C ALA A 178 20.46 -4.56 -11.91
N LYS A 179 21.12 -5.04 -12.98
CA LYS A 179 22.45 -5.67 -12.89
C LYS A 179 23.47 -4.80 -12.14
N LYS A 180 23.46 -3.49 -12.40
CA LYS A 180 24.33 -2.51 -11.73
C LYS A 180 24.07 -2.44 -10.22
N THR A 181 22.80 -2.48 -9.81
CA THR A 181 22.39 -2.43 -8.41
C THR A 181 22.78 -3.71 -7.67
N LYS A 182 22.53 -4.88 -8.27
CA LYS A 182 22.98 -6.17 -7.71
C LYS A 182 24.49 -6.27 -7.59
N ALA A 183 25.24 -5.78 -8.58
CA ALA A 183 26.70 -5.74 -8.55
C ALA A 183 27.22 -4.81 -7.44
N TRP A 184 26.56 -3.68 -7.21
CA TRP A 184 26.89 -2.78 -6.10
C TRP A 184 26.73 -3.48 -4.75
N PHE A 185 25.58 -4.09 -4.47
CA PHE A 185 25.37 -4.81 -3.20
C PHE A 185 26.38 -5.93 -2.98
N LYS A 186 26.71 -6.69 -4.04
CA LYS A 186 27.74 -7.73 -3.98
C LYS A 186 29.12 -7.15 -3.62
N ARG A 187 29.49 -6.02 -4.21
CA ARG A 187 30.77 -5.35 -3.92
C ARG A 187 30.82 -4.80 -2.50
N GLU A 188 29.72 -4.21 -2.03
CA GLU A 188 29.59 -3.67 -0.68
C GLU A 188 29.38 -4.75 0.39
N LYS A 189 29.27 -6.04 -0.01
CA LYS A 189 29.02 -7.20 0.86
C LYS A 189 27.75 -7.04 1.70
N ILE A 190 26.69 -6.53 1.09
CA ILE A 190 25.40 -6.30 1.74
C ILE A 190 24.46 -7.47 1.40
N SER A 191 23.94 -8.13 2.44
CA SER A 191 22.87 -9.11 2.31
C SER A 191 21.55 -8.41 1.99
N VAL A 192 20.90 -8.79 0.89
CA VAL A 192 19.65 -8.17 0.44
C VAL A 192 18.52 -9.19 0.43
N ALA A 193 17.45 -8.89 1.16
CA ALA A 193 16.17 -9.56 1.09
C ALA A 193 15.21 -8.76 0.19
N VAL A 194 14.37 -9.47 -0.56
CA VAL A 194 13.33 -8.86 -1.41
C VAL A 194 11.97 -9.26 -0.85
N ALA A 195 11.11 -8.27 -0.62
CA ALA A 195 9.70 -8.51 -0.27
C ALA A 195 8.81 -8.68 -1.52
#